data_AF-A0A8J4IK86-F1
#
_entry.id   AF-A0A8J4IK86-F1
#
_cell.length_a   1.000
_cell.length_b   1.000
_cell.length_c   1.000
_cell.angle_alpha   90.00
_cell.angle_beta   90.00
_cell.angle_gamma   90.00
#
_symmetry.space_group_name_H-M   'P 1'
#
loop_
_entity.id
_entity.type
_entity.pdbx_description
1 polymer ?
#
loop_
_entity_poly.entity_id
_entity_poly.type
_entity_poly.pdbx_seq_one_letter_code
_entity_poly.pdbx_strand_id
1 'polypeptide(L)'
;QGENLLYCFEVAPAQPALTQVTQCRTEGSTRGLAAVPRLALDVMACEVLRVLQLTDTALVPVSYLVPRKSTQEFHEDLFPDCAGTLPATGAQAWWAGDSQQVGRVSLHPARRSTETFSSPVIACTQLQAADASSTDADADRSGSGYSSPSSLASPGSAATSLSASTGPSSGFASSPSQKSLQSILGPSSRFRHTQGRVLHRDTHLTNLRGLSLTTPGECDGFCANHQRVALPLLSAGGQIAVLELSKPGRLPDAAMPTIQNGVAVADLSWDPFDPRRLAVAGEDAKIRLWRIPEGGLRETLREPEAVLRGHTEKIYSIRFHPVASDLLVSSSYDMTVRIWELSAGREVLCLQGHTDQIFSLAWSPDGKQLATVSKDSQLRLYEPRRS
;
A
#
# COMPACT_ATOMS: atom_id res chain seq x y z
N GLN A 1 -12.43 11.05 -18.53
CA GLN A 1 -11.27 11.94 -18.34
C GLN A 1 -10.72 11.61 -16.96
N GLY A 2 -9.46 11.15 -16.84
CA GLY A 2 -8.93 10.80 -15.52
C GLY A 2 -8.51 12.05 -14.75
N GLU A 3 -8.76 12.05 -13.44
CA GLU A 3 -8.42 13.16 -12.56
C GLU A 3 -6.93 13.12 -12.18
N ASN A 4 -6.34 14.28 -11.93
CA ASN A 4 -4.96 14.43 -11.45
C ASN A 4 -4.91 14.85 -9.97
N LEU A 5 -5.99 14.60 -9.24
CA LEU A 5 -6.12 14.85 -7.82
C LEU A 5 -6.47 13.54 -7.12
N LEU A 6 -5.70 13.21 -6.08
CA LEU A 6 -5.97 12.09 -5.20
C LEU A 6 -6.46 12.65 -3.87
N TYR A 7 -7.69 12.30 -3.51
CA TYR A 7 -8.28 12.69 -2.22
C TYR A 7 -8.03 11.59 -1.19
N CYS A 8 -7.54 11.98 -0.01
CA CYS A 8 -7.34 11.09 1.11
C CYS A 8 -8.39 11.37 2.17
N PHE A 9 -9.16 10.35 2.54
CA PHE A 9 -10.20 10.42 3.56
C PHE A 9 -9.82 9.56 4.77
N GLU A 10 -10.21 10.01 5.95
CA GLU A 10 -10.18 9.24 7.20
C GLU A 10 -11.61 8.86 7.59
N VAL A 11 -11.74 7.66 8.14
CA VAL A 11 -12.98 7.20 8.80
C VAL A 11 -12.80 7.42 10.29
N ALA A 12 -13.57 8.35 10.86
CA ALA A 12 -13.58 8.56 12.30
C ALA A 12 -14.45 7.48 12.99
N PRO A 13 -13.95 6.74 13.99
CA PRO A 13 -14.75 5.71 14.65
C PRO A 13 -15.91 6.29 15.49
N ALA A 14 -15.69 7.47 16.07
CA ALA A 14 -16.65 8.11 16.98
C ALA A 14 -17.86 8.71 16.25
N GLN A 15 -17.71 9.05 14.98
CA GLN A 15 -18.77 9.50 14.09
C GLN A 15 -18.49 8.88 12.73
N PRO A 16 -19.32 7.94 12.22
CA PRO A 16 -19.09 7.26 10.95
C PRO A 16 -19.26 8.25 9.78
N ALA A 17 -18.28 9.12 9.64
CA ALA A 17 -18.19 10.18 8.67
C ALA A 17 -16.83 10.07 7.99
N LEU A 18 -16.86 10.15 6.66
CA LEU A 18 -15.64 10.31 5.86
C LEU A 18 -15.23 11.77 5.96
N THR A 19 -14.05 12.00 6.54
CA THR A 19 -13.48 13.34 6.62
C THR A 19 -12.29 13.42 5.67
N GLN A 20 -12.31 14.37 4.73
CA GLN A 20 -11.16 14.61 3.89
C GLN A 20 -10.01 15.11 4.75
N VAL A 21 -8.89 14.38 4.70
CA VAL A 21 -7.66 14.70 5.43
C VAL A 21 -6.79 15.62 4.58
N THR A 22 -6.59 15.25 3.32
CA THR A 22 -5.66 15.95 2.42
C THR A 22 -5.97 15.60 0.97
N GLN A 23 -5.34 16.32 0.05
CA GLN A 23 -5.36 16.01 -1.38
C GLN A 23 -3.95 16.10 -1.95
N CYS A 24 -3.62 15.21 -2.87
CA CYS A 24 -2.34 15.19 -3.56
C CYS A 24 -2.56 15.45 -5.05
N ARG A 25 -1.89 16.47 -5.60
CA ARG A 25 -1.89 16.70 -7.05
C ARG A 25 -0.80 15.86 -7.71
N THR A 26 -1.15 15.18 -8.78
CA THR A 26 -0.24 14.32 -9.55
C THR A 26 0.08 14.95 -10.90
N GLU A 27 1.23 14.60 -11.47
CA GLU A 27 1.64 15.11 -12.80
C GLU A 27 0.80 14.52 -13.93
N GLY A 28 0.41 13.24 -13.78
CA GLY A 28 -0.37 12.49 -14.77
C GLY A 28 -1.86 12.33 -14.40
N SER A 29 -2.64 11.94 -15.40
CA SER A 29 -4.03 11.51 -15.24
C SER A 29 -4.09 10.13 -14.59
N THR A 30 -4.93 9.98 -13.57
CA THR A 30 -5.09 8.71 -12.84
C THR A 30 -6.00 7.77 -13.62
N ARG A 31 -5.52 6.54 -13.83
CA ARG A 31 -6.27 5.42 -14.43
C ARG A 31 -6.70 4.38 -13.41
N GLY A 32 -6.00 4.31 -12.27
CA GLY A 32 -6.34 3.43 -11.16
C GLY A 32 -5.43 3.69 -9.97
N LEU A 33 -5.80 3.12 -8.83
CA LEU A 33 -5.04 3.20 -7.58
C LEU A 33 -4.98 1.83 -6.94
N ALA A 34 -3.81 1.45 -6.43
CA ALA A 34 -3.67 0.30 -5.55
C ALA A 34 -2.96 0.72 -4.26
N ALA A 35 -3.52 0.37 -3.11
CA ALA A 35 -2.86 0.59 -1.83
C ALA A 35 -1.71 -0.41 -1.64
N VAL A 36 -0.61 0.06 -1.05
CA VAL A 36 0.51 -0.79 -0.64
C VAL A 36 0.30 -1.24 0.82
N PRO A 37 0.55 -2.50 1.18
CA PRO A 37 0.36 -2.99 2.54
C PRO A 37 1.15 -2.19 3.59
N ARG A 38 0.58 -2.02 4.79
CA ARG A 38 1.18 -1.22 5.88
C ARG A 38 2.58 -1.67 6.29
N LEU A 39 2.87 -2.97 6.20
CA LEU A 39 4.18 -3.54 6.52
C LEU A 39 5.30 -3.04 5.59
N ALA A 40 4.96 -2.53 4.41
CA ALA A 40 5.90 -2.01 3.42
C ALA A 40 6.12 -0.49 3.50
N LEU A 41 5.48 0.20 4.45
CA LEU A 41 5.60 1.64 4.64
C LEU A 41 6.90 2.02 5.35
N ASP A 42 7.41 3.21 5.02
CA ASP A 42 8.51 3.86 5.72
C ASP A 42 8.00 4.58 6.97
N VAL A 43 7.91 3.81 8.05
CA VAL A 43 7.41 4.29 9.34
C VAL A 43 8.34 5.31 10.01
N MET A 44 9.64 5.31 9.68
CA MET A 44 10.59 6.28 10.24
C MET A 44 10.42 7.65 9.58
N ALA A 45 10.08 7.68 8.29
CA ALA A 45 9.64 8.89 7.60
C ALA A 45 8.22 9.35 7.98
N CYS A 46 7.54 8.66 8.91
CA CYS A 46 6.15 8.91 9.28
C CYS A 46 5.17 8.72 8.10
N GLU A 47 5.45 7.77 7.21
CA GLU A 47 4.56 7.41 6.12
C GLU A 47 3.39 6.55 6.61
N VAL A 48 2.18 7.08 6.54
CA VAL A 48 0.96 6.43 7.07
C VAL A 48 0.14 5.71 6.00
N LEU A 49 0.36 6.06 4.73
CA LEU A 49 -0.29 5.43 3.57
C LEU A 49 0.61 5.60 2.34
N ARG A 50 0.71 4.54 1.53
CA ARG A 50 1.31 4.58 0.20
C ARG A 50 0.33 3.99 -0.80
N VAL A 51 0.12 4.70 -1.91
CA VAL A 51 -0.67 4.22 -3.04
C VAL A 51 0.19 4.23 -4.30
N LEU A 52 -0.05 3.27 -5.18
CA LEU A 52 0.49 3.26 -6.53
C LEU A 52 -0.54 3.87 -7.46
N GLN A 53 -0.21 4.99 -8.07
CA GLN A 53 -1.02 5.61 -9.11
C GLN A 53 -0.66 5.00 -10.46
N LEU A 54 -1.64 4.39 -11.13
CA LEU A 54 -1.50 3.99 -12.52
C LEU A 54 -1.80 5.18 -13.43
N THR A 55 -0.86 5.53 -14.28
CA THR A 55 -1.01 6.50 -15.37
C THR A 55 -1.03 5.76 -16.71
N ASP A 56 -1.11 6.48 -17.83
CA ASP A 56 -1.11 5.88 -19.17
C ASP A 56 0.19 5.10 -19.49
N THR A 57 1.30 5.42 -18.82
CA THR A 57 2.63 4.87 -19.16
C THR A 57 3.52 4.55 -17.95
N ALA A 58 3.02 4.76 -16.72
CA ALA A 58 3.82 4.57 -15.51
C ALA A 58 2.97 4.21 -14.28
N LEU A 59 3.59 3.49 -13.35
CA LEU A 59 3.17 3.41 -11.97
C LEU A 59 3.98 4.41 -11.14
N VAL A 60 3.26 5.32 -10.50
CA VAL A 60 3.81 6.44 -9.74
C VAL A 60 3.46 6.25 -8.26
N PRO A 61 4.42 5.95 -7.38
CA PRO A 61 4.16 5.86 -5.95
C PRO A 61 3.85 7.24 -5.36
N VAL A 62 2.79 7.31 -4.56
CA VAL A 62 2.38 8.50 -3.80
C VAL A 62 2.31 8.15 -2.33
N SER A 63 3.08 8.87 -1.52
CA SER A 63 3.22 8.66 -0.09
C SER A 63 2.50 9.75 0.69
N TYR A 64 1.79 9.37 1.74
CA TYR A 64 1.12 10.27 2.65
C TYR A 64 1.88 10.26 3.97
N LEU A 65 2.45 11.41 4.31
CA LEU A 65 3.38 11.57 5.42
C LEU A 65 2.76 12.47 6.49
N VAL A 66 2.93 12.11 7.76
CA VAL A 66 2.58 13.00 8.88
C VAL A 66 3.83 13.76 9.30
N PRO A 67 3.90 15.10 9.14
CA PRO A 67 5.08 15.88 9.50
C PRO A 67 5.41 15.76 10.99
N ARG A 68 6.66 15.40 11.31
CA ARG A 68 7.20 15.32 12.68
C ARG A 68 8.54 16.06 12.78
N LYS A 69 8.87 16.54 13.98
CA LYS A 69 10.11 17.29 14.24
C LYS A 69 11.36 16.42 14.15
N SER A 70 11.25 15.13 14.48
CA SER A 70 12.31 14.13 14.38
C SER A 70 11.79 12.93 13.61
N THR A 71 12.56 12.50 12.61
CA THR A 71 12.37 11.24 11.87
C THR A 71 13.35 10.16 12.32
N GLN A 72 14.15 10.43 13.36
CA GLN A 72 15.10 9.47 13.94
C GLN A 72 14.45 8.57 15.00
N GLU A 73 13.33 9.02 15.57
CA GLU A 73 12.57 8.30 16.59
C GLU A 73 11.33 7.65 15.97
N PHE A 74 10.95 6.48 16.47
CA PHE A 74 9.73 5.80 16.04
C PHE A 74 8.50 6.41 16.73
N HIS A 75 7.47 6.73 15.95
CA HIS A 75 6.24 7.38 16.43
C HIS A 75 5.15 6.33 16.70
N GLU A 76 5.16 5.72 17.89
CA GLU A 76 4.19 4.66 18.26
C GLU A 76 2.73 5.10 18.15
N ASP A 77 2.45 6.40 18.31
CA ASP A 77 1.11 6.96 18.20
C ASP A 77 0.55 6.95 16.76
N LEU A 78 1.40 6.93 15.74
CA LEU A 78 0.99 6.83 14.34
C LEU A 78 0.86 5.38 13.86
N PHE A 79 1.60 4.48 14.48
CA PHE A 79 1.83 3.13 13.99
C PHE A 79 1.45 2.07 15.01
N PRO A 80 0.14 1.89 15.29
CA PRO A 80 -0.32 0.76 16.09
C PRO A 80 -0.01 -0.56 15.38
N ASP A 81 0.12 -1.63 16.17
CA ASP A 81 0.38 -2.97 15.63
C ASP A 81 -0.69 -3.37 14.60
N CYS A 82 -0.24 -3.87 13.45
CA CYS A 82 -1.09 -4.25 12.34
C CYS A 82 -1.18 -5.78 12.21
N ALA A 83 -2.10 -6.27 11.37
CA ALA A 83 -2.15 -7.68 11.03
C ALA A 83 -0.81 -8.13 10.43
N GLY A 84 -0.30 -9.27 10.90
CA GLY A 84 0.87 -9.95 10.34
C GLY A 84 0.58 -10.64 9.01
N THR A 85 1.57 -11.38 8.52
CA THR A 85 1.52 -12.10 7.23
C THR A 85 1.23 -13.58 7.40
N LEU A 86 1.04 -14.06 8.63
CA LEU A 86 0.71 -15.46 8.90
C LEU A 86 -0.80 -15.60 9.10
N PRO A 87 -1.43 -16.61 8.49
CA PRO A 87 -2.84 -16.89 8.72
C PRO A 87 -3.06 -17.28 10.18
N ALA A 88 -4.20 -16.92 10.74
CA ALA A 88 -4.56 -17.33 12.10
C ALA A 88 -4.93 -18.82 12.16
N THR A 89 -5.58 -19.30 11.11
CA THR A 89 -6.12 -20.66 11.00
C THR A 89 -6.13 -21.10 9.54
N GLY A 90 -6.22 -22.40 9.29
CA GLY A 90 -6.56 -22.94 7.97
C GLY A 90 -8.07 -22.92 7.70
N ALA A 91 -8.45 -23.14 6.45
CA ALA A 91 -9.84 -23.24 5.99
C ALA A 91 -10.69 -24.22 6.84
N GLN A 92 -10.22 -25.46 7.02
CA GLN A 92 -10.97 -26.51 7.73
C GLN A 92 -11.23 -26.16 9.20
N ALA A 93 -10.22 -25.64 9.90
CA ALA A 93 -10.36 -25.23 11.30
C ALA A 93 -11.27 -24.00 11.43
N TRP A 94 -11.22 -23.06 10.49
CA TRP A 94 -12.15 -21.93 10.46
C TRP A 94 -13.61 -22.39 10.28
N TRP A 95 -13.86 -23.34 9.36
CA TRP A 95 -15.18 -23.95 9.19
C TRP A 95 -15.64 -24.74 10.43
N ALA A 96 -14.70 -25.36 11.16
CA ALA A 96 -14.98 -26.03 12.43
C ALA A 96 -15.27 -25.06 13.60
N GLY A 97 -15.26 -23.74 13.36
CA GLY A 97 -15.62 -22.72 14.33
C GLY A 97 -14.43 -21.99 14.96
N ASP A 98 -13.20 -22.25 14.52
CA ASP A 98 -12.05 -21.47 14.98
C ASP A 98 -12.28 -19.98 14.69
N SER A 99 -11.99 -19.17 15.70
CA SER A 99 -12.19 -17.73 15.71
C SER A 99 -10.92 -16.97 16.11
N GLN A 100 -9.76 -17.65 16.09
CA GLN A 100 -8.46 -17.01 16.18
C GLN A 100 -8.32 -15.89 15.14
N GLN A 101 -7.57 -14.86 15.50
CA GLN A 101 -7.34 -13.68 14.68
C GLN A 101 -5.88 -13.62 14.28
N VAL A 102 -5.59 -13.01 13.14
CA VAL A 102 -4.23 -12.88 12.63
C VAL A 102 -3.36 -12.20 13.70
N GLY A 103 -2.22 -12.82 13.98
CA GLY A 103 -1.25 -12.30 14.94
C GLY A 103 -0.89 -10.85 14.60
N ARG A 104 -0.82 -9.98 15.61
CA ARG A 104 -0.43 -8.58 15.41
C ARG A 104 1.08 -8.45 15.41
N VAL A 105 1.59 -7.65 14.49
CA VAL A 105 3.02 -7.39 14.33
C VAL A 105 3.28 -5.90 14.53
N SER A 106 4.33 -5.60 15.30
CA SER A 106 4.76 -4.24 15.52
C SER A 106 5.47 -3.69 14.29
N LEU A 107 5.12 -2.46 13.90
CA LEU A 107 5.80 -1.77 12.81
C LEU A 107 7.16 -1.18 13.24
N HIS A 108 7.46 -1.17 14.55
CA HIS A 108 8.69 -0.64 15.11
C HIS A 108 9.92 -1.38 14.59
N PRO A 109 10.89 -0.71 13.93
CA PRO A 109 12.05 -1.37 13.32
C PRO A 109 12.86 -2.26 14.28
N ALA A 110 13.09 -1.81 15.52
CA ALA A 110 13.78 -2.62 16.53
C ALA A 110 13.02 -3.86 17.03
N ARG A 111 11.70 -3.97 16.77
CA ARG A 111 10.86 -5.12 17.16
C ARG A 111 10.49 -6.01 15.98
N ARG A 112 10.88 -5.62 14.75
CA ARG A 112 10.69 -6.43 13.56
C ARG A 112 11.59 -7.65 13.63
N SER A 113 11.04 -8.85 13.43
CA SER A 113 11.87 -10.03 13.17
C SER A 113 12.66 -9.77 11.88
N THR A 114 13.90 -10.25 11.84
CA THR A 114 14.91 -9.95 10.80
C THR A 114 14.47 -10.27 9.36
N GLU A 115 13.33 -10.93 9.17
CA GLU A 115 12.74 -11.25 7.86
C GLU A 115 11.60 -10.30 7.41
N THR A 116 11.25 -9.28 8.20
CA THR A 116 10.21 -8.31 7.83
C THR A 116 10.79 -7.09 7.12
N PHE A 117 10.89 -7.23 5.79
CA PHE A 117 11.03 -6.19 4.74
C PHE A 117 11.26 -4.75 5.23
N SER A 118 12.48 -4.24 5.01
CA SER A 118 12.68 -2.81 4.77
C SER A 118 12.29 -2.52 3.32
N SER A 119 11.65 -1.37 3.05
CA SER A 119 11.30 -1.00 1.68
C SER A 119 12.56 -1.00 0.79
N PRO A 120 12.62 -1.78 -0.31
CA PRO A 120 13.74 -1.83 -1.24
C PRO A 120 13.89 -0.51 -2.03
N VAL A 121 12.90 0.38 -1.93
CA VAL A 121 13.00 1.77 -2.41
C VAL A 121 14.07 2.54 -1.62
N ILE A 122 14.51 2.04 -0.46
CA ILE A 122 15.53 2.66 0.38
C ILE A 122 16.60 1.61 0.70
N ALA A 123 17.43 1.29 -0.28
CA ALA A 123 18.75 0.74 0.00
C ALA A 123 19.78 1.88 -0.03
N CYS A 124 20.37 2.14 1.15
CA CYS A 124 21.67 2.78 1.39
C CYS A 124 21.76 4.31 1.53
N THR A 125 21.72 4.79 2.78
CA THR A 125 22.53 5.95 3.23
C THR A 125 23.10 5.75 4.64
N GLN A 126 23.30 4.50 5.06
CA GLN A 126 23.97 4.18 6.31
C GLN A 126 24.88 2.98 6.08
N LEU A 127 26.13 3.26 5.67
CA LEU A 127 27.33 2.45 5.89
C LEU A 127 28.50 3.17 5.20
N GLN A 128 29.03 4.20 5.86
CA GLN A 128 30.40 4.70 5.65
C GLN A 128 30.78 5.60 6.83
N ALA A 129 30.92 4.98 8.00
CA ALA A 129 31.58 5.57 9.16
C ALA A 129 32.14 4.43 10.04
N ALA A 130 33.01 3.61 9.45
CA ALA A 130 33.94 2.75 10.17
C ALA A 130 34.91 2.18 9.13
N ASP A 131 36.02 2.88 8.93
CA ASP A 131 37.35 2.26 9.04
C ASP A 131 38.41 3.32 8.78
N ALA A 132 38.95 3.82 9.90
CA ALA A 132 40.24 4.48 9.93
C ALA A 132 41.22 3.54 10.63
N SER A 133 42.18 2.98 9.90
CA SER A 133 43.53 2.72 10.42
C SER A 133 44.54 2.38 9.32
N SER A 134 45.53 3.27 9.18
CA SER A 134 46.96 3.05 8.93
C SER A 134 47.43 2.19 7.75
N THR A 135 48.22 2.80 6.86
CA THR A 135 49.66 2.51 6.71
C THR A 135 50.38 3.62 5.93
N ASP A 136 51.60 3.93 6.38
CA ASP A 136 52.56 4.94 5.94
C ASP A 136 53.05 4.80 4.47
N ALA A 137 53.50 5.91 3.87
CA ALA A 137 54.90 6.10 3.40
C ALA A 137 55.10 7.41 2.60
N ASP A 138 56.29 7.98 2.78
CA ASP A 138 56.87 9.24 2.33
C ASP A 138 56.86 9.56 0.82
N ALA A 139 56.88 10.86 0.47
CA ALA A 139 58.09 11.56 -0.06
C ALA A 139 57.81 12.90 -0.78
N ASP A 140 58.69 13.86 -0.50
CA ASP A 140 58.87 15.23 -1.01
C ASP A 140 58.67 15.51 -2.51
N ARG A 141 58.20 16.74 -2.86
CA ARG A 141 59.05 17.83 -3.44
C ARG A 141 58.26 19.03 -3.99
N SER A 142 58.59 20.21 -3.43
CA SER A 142 58.83 21.54 -4.04
C SER A 142 57.95 22.14 -5.17
N GLY A 143 57.51 23.40 -4.97
CA GLY A 143 57.36 24.38 -6.06
C GLY A 143 56.37 25.54 -5.81
N SER A 144 56.92 26.75 -5.57
CA SER A 144 56.39 28.13 -5.76
C SER A 144 55.09 28.33 -6.57
N GLY A 145 54.20 29.30 -6.36
CA GLY A 145 54.27 30.66 -5.79
C GLY A 145 53.18 31.53 -6.48
N TYR A 146 52.92 32.75 -5.95
CA TYR A 146 52.01 33.84 -6.41
C TYR A 146 50.54 33.79 -5.91
N SER A 147 50.16 34.53 -4.85
CA SER A 147 49.78 35.97 -4.75
C SER A 147 48.35 36.27 -5.28
N SER A 148 47.31 36.34 -4.41
CA SER A 148 46.65 37.56 -3.84
C SER A 148 45.72 38.35 -4.81
N PRO A 149 44.74 39.20 -4.39
CA PRO A 149 44.33 39.60 -3.02
C PRO A 149 42.80 39.63 -2.76
N SER A 150 42.51 39.97 -1.51
CA SER A 150 41.26 40.40 -0.88
C SER A 150 40.75 41.79 -1.32
N SER A 151 39.46 42.06 -1.08
CA SER A 151 38.95 43.41 -0.81
C SER A 151 37.72 43.42 0.11
N LEU A 152 37.85 44.22 1.16
CA LEU A 152 36.90 44.64 2.19
C LEU A 152 36.38 46.05 1.86
N ALA A 153 35.20 46.40 2.38
CA ALA A 153 34.73 47.74 2.85
C ALA A 153 33.19 47.79 2.73
N SER A 154 32.35 48.36 3.61
CA SER A 154 32.39 49.18 4.84
C SER A 154 30.90 49.44 5.24
N PRO A 155 30.52 50.35 6.16
CA PRO A 155 30.89 50.55 7.57
C PRO A 155 29.65 50.55 8.51
N GLY A 156 29.87 50.73 9.82
CA GLY A 156 28.83 50.91 10.85
C GLY A 156 28.73 52.33 11.43
N SER A 157 27.77 52.52 12.35
CA SER A 157 27.58 53.55 13.42
C SER A 157 26.07 53.84 13.57
N ALA A 158 25.43 54.11 14.72
CA ALA A 158 25.82 54.35 16.11
C ALA A 158 24.61 54.12 17.04
N ALA A 159 24.88 54.05 18.34
CA ALA A 159 23.98 53.77 19.46
C ALA A 159 23.04 54.91 19.87
N THR A 160 21.96 54.58 20.60
CA THR A 160 21.50 55.35 21.78
C THR A 160 20.91 54.41 22.84
N SER A 161 21.37 54.61 24.07
CA SER A 161 21.03 53.97 25.33
C SER A 161 19.89 54.70 26.05
N LEU A 162 19.05 54.01 26.86
CA LEU A 162 18.50 54.59 28.11
C LEU A 162 18.09 53.51 29.15
N SER A 163 18.84 53.53 30.26
CA SER A 163 18.50 53.34 31.69
C SER A 163 17.70 52.15 32.21
N ALA A 164 18.33 51.46 33.17
CA ALA A 164 17.76 50.52 34.14
C ALA A 164 17.03 51.23 35.30
N SER A 165 16.00 50.59 35.85
CA SER A 165 15.60 50.75 37.26
C SER A 165 15.27 49.38 37.86
N THR A 166 15.77 49.18 39.07
CA THR A 166 15.70 47.96 39.87
C THR A 166 14.45 47.92 40.74
N GLY A 167 13.83 46.74 40.84
CA GLY A 167 12.79 46.42 41.82
C GLY A 167 12.47 44.92 41.80
N PRO A 168 12.43 44.22 42.95
CA PRO A 168 12.35 42.76 42.97
C PRO A 168 10.91 42.25 43.04
N SER A 169 10.75 40.96 42.70
CA SER A 169 9.72 40.02 43.14
C SER A 169 8.66 39.53 42.14
N SER A 170 8.34 38.24 42.35
CA SER A 170 7.22 37.43 41.86
C SER A 170 7.41 36.70 40.52
N GLY A 171 7.21 35.39 40.61
CA GLY A 171 7.53 34.41 39.58
C GLY A 171 6.65 34.50 38.33
N PHE A 172 7.28 34.24 37.20
CA PHE A 172 6.59 34.05 35.93
C PHE A 172 5.83 32.72 35.96
N ALA A 173 4.52 32.80 36.24
CA ALA A 173 3.58 31.75 35.89
C ALA A 173 3.46 31.68 34.36
N SER A 174 3.69 30.48 33.80
CA SER A 174 3.43 30.19 32.39
C SER A 174 1.96 30.43 32.05
N SER A 175 1.71 31.24 31.02
CA SER A 175 0.37 31.63 30.55
C SER A 175 -0.52 30.42 30.20
N PRO A 176 -1.78 30.30 30.69
CA PRO A 176 -2.62 29.10 30.51
C PRO A 176 -3.35 29.00 29.17
N SER A 177 -3.07 29.86 28.20
CA SER A 177 -3.96 30.08 27.04
C SER A 177 -3.86 29.05 25.92
N GLN A 178 -2.89 28.13 25.92
CA GLN A 178 -2.80 27.08 24.88
C GLN A 178 -3.54 25.78 25.20
N LYS A 179 -3.93 25.51 26.46
CA LYS A 179 -4.68 24.30 26.82
C LYS A 179 -6.20 24.44 26.63
N SER A 180 -6.71 25.66 26.51
CA SER A 180 -8.15 25.93 26.48
C SER A 180 -8.83 25.57 25.14
N LEU A 181 -8.13 25.66 24.00
CA LEU A 181 -8.75 25.42 22.69
C LEU A 181 -8.88 23.94 22.31
N GLN A 182 -8.07 23.06 22.90
CA GLN A 182 -8.19 21.60 22.66
C GLN A 182 -9.40 20.98 23.37
N SER A 183 -9.96 21.64 24.40
CA SER A 183 -11.12 21.13 25.13
C SER A 183 -12.47 21.34 24.42
N ILE A 184 -12.52 22.26 23.44
CA ILE A 184 -13.77 22.65 22.75
C ILE A 184 -13.99 21.88 21.44
N LEU A 185 -12.91 21.40 20.79
CA LEU A 185 -12.94 20.82 19.45
C LEU A 185 -12.84 19.29 19.41
N GLY A 186 -12.86 18.63 20.57
CA GLY A 186 -12.60 17.20 20.70
C GLY A 186 -11.15 16.82 20.31
N PRO A 187 -10.77 15.54 20.41
CA PRO A 187 -9.46 15.09 19.99
C PRO A 187 -9.31 15.29 18.48
N SER A 188 -8.37 16.16 18.08
CA SER A 188 -8.02 16.35 16.67
C SER A 188 -7.42 15.05 16.11
N SER A 189 -7.80 14.67 14.88
CA SER A 189 -7.20 13.53 14.19
C SER A 189 -5.66 13.61 14.18
N ARG A 190 -5.02 12.48 14.47
CA ARG A 190 -3.56 12.31 14.38
C ARG A 190 -3.04 12.47 12.95
N PHE A 191 -3.92 12.35 11.95
CA PHE A 191 -3.61 12.49 10.53
C PHE A 191 -3.96 13.86 9.97
N ARG A 192 -4.48 14.82 10.77
CA ARG A 192 -4.94 16.14 10.29
C ARG A 192 -3.93 16.91 9.45
N HIS A 193 -2.63 16.74 9.70
CA HIS A 193 -1.55 17.41 8.99
C HIS A 193 -0.89 16.55 7.92
N THR A 194 -1.51 15.45 7.51
CA THR A 194 -0.96 14.54 6.51
C THR A 194 -0.78 15.25 5.18
N GLN A 195 0.36 15.02 4.54
CA GLN A 195 0.70 15.59 3.24
C GLN A 195 0.94 14.46 2.25
N GLY A 196 0.20 14.50 1.13
CA GLY A 196 0.48 13.62 0.00
C GLY A 196 1.65 14.14 -0.81
N ARG A 197 2.60 13.26 -1.14
CA ARG A 197 3.79 13.55 -1.92
C ARG A 197 4.00 12.47 -2.98
N VAL A 198 4.11 12.90 -4.23
CA VAL A 198 4.60 12.04 -5.32
C VAL A 198 6.08 11.73 -5.05
N LEU A 199 6.45 10.45 -5.03
CA LEU A 199 7.84 10.05 -4.81
C LEU A 199 8.73 10.43 -6.00
N HIS A 200 10.04 10.44 -5.75
CA HIS A 200 11.04 10.80 -6.76
C HIS A 200 10.93 9.92 -8.01
N ARG A 201 11.27 10.45 -9.19
CA ARG A 201 11.12 9.74 -10.47
C ARG A 201 11.89 8.41 -10.52
N ASP A 202 12.98 8.30 -9.77
CA ASP A 202 13.76 7.06 -9.68
C ASP A 202 13.01 5.91 -9.00
N THR A 203 11.89 6.19 -8.31
CA THR A 203 11.03 5.18 -7.71
C THR A 203 9.87 4.77 -8.63
N HIS A 204 9.74 5.38 -9.82
CA HIS A 204 8.63 5.13 -10.72
C HIS A 204 8.94 3.92 -11.60
N LEU A 205 7.93 3.11 -11.90
CA LEU A 205 8.01 2.11 -12.97
C LEU A 205 7.44 2.76 -14.23
N THR A 206 8.31 3.09 -15.19
CA THR A 206 7.93 3.84 -16.40
C THR A 206 8.02 2.98 -17.66
N ASN A 207 7.52 3.48 -18.79
CA ASN A 207 7.44 2.75 -20.06
C ASN A 207 6.53 1.51 -19.98
N LEU A 208 5.46 1.58 -19.17
CA LEU A 208 4.37 0.61 -19.22
C LEU A 208 3.66 0.73 -20.56
N ARG A 209 3.42 -0.43 -21.18
CA ARG A 209 2.79 -0.53 -22.50
C ARG A 209 1.67 -1.55 -22.47
N GLY A 210 0.70 -1.34 -23.36
CA GLY A 210 -0.43 -2.25 -23.51
C GLY A 210 -1.23 -2.37 -22.22
N LEU A 211 -1.50 -1.27 -21.52
CA LEU A 211 -2.35 -1.30 -20.33
C LEU A 211 -3.82 -1.52 -20.73
N SER A 212 -4.52 -2.40 -20.02
CA SER A 212 -5.98 -2.49 -20.15
C SER A 212 -6.60 -1.28 -19.45
N LEU A 213 -7.15 -0.35 -20.23
CA LEU A 213 -7.81 0.85 -19.70
C LEU A 213 -9.32 0.64 -19.46
N THR A 214 -9.83 -0.55 -19.75
CA THR A 214 -11.20 -0.97 -19.44
C THR A 214 -11.16 -1.82 -18.18
N THR A 215 -11.36 -1.17 -17.03
CA THR A 215 -11.57 -1.85 -15.75
C THR A 215 -13.09 -2.04 -15.57
N PRO A 216 -13.59 -3.28 -15.38
CA PRO A 216 -14.96 -3.50 -14.96
C PRO A 216 -15.30 -2.66 -13.72
N GLY A 217 -16.50 -2.09 -13.64
CA GLY A 217 -16.87 -1.19 -12.55
C GLY A 217 -16.92 -1.85 -11.17
N GLU A 218 -16.88 -3.19 -11.15
CA GLU A 218 -17.00 -4.04 -9.98
C GLU A 218 -15.65 -4.41 -9.32
N CYS A 219 -14.52 -4.00 -9.91
CA CYS A 219 -13.18 -4.32 -9.40
C CYS A 219 -12.25 -3.10 -9.31
N ASP A 220 -11.15 -3.27 -8.56
CA ASP A 220 -10.15 -2.20 -8.35
C ASP A 220 -9.20 -2.02 -9.55
N GLY A 221 -9.32 -2.88 -10.57
CA GLY A 221 -8.52 -2.88 -11.80
C GLY A 221 -7.15 -3.51 -11.66
N PHE A 222 -6.42 -3.21 -10.58
CA PHE A 222 -5.13 -3.82 -10.29
C PHE A 222 -4.83 -3.85 -8.80
N CYS A 223 -3.88 -4.69 -8.38
CA CYS A 223 -3.53 -4.80 -6.97
C CYS A 223 -2.03 -5.00 -6.75
N ALA A 224 -1.60 -4.64 -5.53
CA ALA A 224 -0.22 -4.77 -5.09
C ALA A 224 -0.15 -5.48 -3.75
N ASN A 225 0.92 -6.25 -3.56
CA ASN A 225 1.34 -6.72 -2.26
C ASN A 225 2.62 -5.97 -1.85
N HIS A 226 3.33 -6.45 -0.82
CA HIS A 226 4.52 -5.78 -0.33
C HIS A 226 5.74 -5.93 -1.25
N GLN A 227 5.73 -6.86 -2.21
CA GLN A 227 6.84 -7.14 -3.12
C GLN A 227 6.56 -6.69 -4.56
N ARG A 228 5.31 -6.84 -5.01
CA ARG A 228 4.95 -6.83 -6.42
C ARG A 228 3.61 -6.16 -6.67
N VAL A 229 3.41 -5.79 -7.93
CA VAL A 229 2.14 -5.28 -8.46
C VAL A 229 1.72 -6.12 -9.66
N ALA A 230 0.44 -6.50 -9.71
CA ALA A 230 -0.17 -7.23 -10.82
C ALA A 230 -1.11 -6.30 -11.59
N LEU A 231 -0.92 -6.19 -12.91
CA LEU A 231 -1.65 -5.27 -13.79
C LEU A 231 -2.19 -6.03 -15.03
N PRO A 232 -3.49 -5.96 -15.33
CA PRO A 232 -4.02 -6.47 -16.59
C PRO A 232 -3.52 -5.64 -17.79
N LEU A 233 -3.12 -6.35 -18.85
CA LEU A 233 -2.68 -5.75 -20.11
C LEU A 233 -3.77 -5.88 -21.20
N LEU A 234 -3.83 -4.88 -22.08
CA LEU A 234 -4.63 -4.86 -23.29
C LEU A 234 -3.98 -5.78 -24.33
N SER A 235 -4.28 -7.07 -24.21
CA SER A 235 -3.84 -8.10 -25.14
C SER A 235 -4.98 -9.09 -25.38
N ALA A 236 -5.09 -9.60 -26.59
CA ALA A 236 -5.94 -10.74 -26.88
C ALA A 236 -5.51 -11.92 -25.98
N GLY A 237 -6.39 -12.34 -25.06
CA GLY A 237 -6.11 -13.44 -24.11
C GLY A 237 -5.75 -13.02 -22.68
N GLY A 238 -5.95 -11.76 -22.29
CA GLY A 238 -5.87 -11.30 -20.89
C GLY A 238 -4.52 -11.54 -20.22
N GLN A 239 -3.46 -10.98 -20.80
CA GLN A 239 -2.15 -10.99 -20.17
C GLN A 239 -2.13 -10.15 -18.91
N ILE A 240 -1.30 -10.54 -17.93
CA ILE A 240 -1.10 -9.79 -16.69
C ILE A 240 0.40 -9.54 -16.53
N ALA A 241 0.79 -8.28 -16.40
CA ALA A 241 2.13 -7.91 -15.99
C ALA A 241 2.28 -8.08 -14.47
N VAL A 242 3.38 -8.68 -14.04
CA VAL A 242 3.76 -8.73 -12.62
C VAL A 242 5.11 -8.04 -12.48
N LEU A 243 5.13 -6.91 -11.79
CA LEU A 243 6.31 -6.05 -11.68
C LEU A 243 6.82 -6.03 -10.24
N GLU A 244 8.14 -6.09 -10.09
CA GLU A 244 8.81 -5.99 -8.79
C GLU A 244 8.87 -4.54 -8.33
N LEU A 245 8.33 -4.25 -7.14
CA LEU A 245 8.43 -2.92 -6.53
C LEU A 245 9.87 -2.60 -6.08
N SER A 246 10.72 -3.62 -5.96
CA SER A 246 12.15 -3.50 -5.63
C SER A 246 13.03 -3.05 -6.80
N LYS A 247 12.50 -3.03 -8.03
CA LYS A 247 13.26 -2.72 -9.25
C LYS A 247 12.59 -1.55 -10.00
N PRO A 248 12.53 -0.35 -9.40
CA PRO A 248 11.97 0.80 -10.09
C PRO A 248 12.87 1.22 -11.27
N GLY A 249 12.32 2.06 -12.14
CA GLY A 249 13.00 2.58 -13.31
C GLY A 249 12.22 2.38 -14.60
N ARG A 250 12.92 2.54 -15.73
CA ARG A 250 12.33 2.38 -17.06
C ARG A 250 12.28 0.91 -17.44
N LEU A 251 11.07 0.41 -17.67
CA LEU A 251 10.84 -0.95 -18.15
C LEU A 251 11.41 -1.13 -19.58
N PRO A 252 11.87 -2.34 -19.93
CA PRO A 252 12.50 -2.60 -21.22
C PRO A 252 11.53 -2.35 -22.38
N ASP A 253 12.06 -1.98 -23.55
CA ASP A 253 11.26 -1.81 -24.76
C ASP A 253 10.83 -3.16 -25.38
N ALA A 254 11.54 -4.23 -25.02
CA ALA A 254 11.20 -5.60 -25.40
C ALA A 254 9.99 -6.12 -24.62
N ALA A 255 9.35 -7.16 -25.15
CA ALA A 255 8.22 -7.81 -24.48
C ALA A 255 8.64 -8.32 -23.09
N MET A 256 7.94 -7.88 -22.06
CA MET A 256 8.15 -8.35 -20.70
C MET A 256 7.50 -9.72 -20.49
N PRO A 257 8.07 -10.58 -19.63
CA PRO A 257 7.40 -11.76 -19.13
C PRO A 257 6.06 -11.41 -18.48
N THR A 258 5.01 -12.17 -18.82
CA THR A 258 3.64 -11.95 -18.33
C THR A 258 3.02 -13.26 -17.86
N ILE A 259 1.88 -13.18 -17.19
CA ILE A 259 0.98 -14.32 -17.04
C ILE A 259 0.04 -14.35 -18.25
N GLN A 260 -0.10 -15.49 -18.91
CA GLN A 260 -1.07 -15.72 -19.96
C GLN A 260 -2.32 -16.39 -19.38
N ASN A 261 -3.32 -15.58 -19.00
CA ASN A 261 -4.59 -16.07 -18.49
C ASN A 261 -5.41 -16.82 -19.57
N GLY A 262 -5.17 -16.50 -20.84
CA GLY A 262 -5.86 -17.04 -22.02
C GLY A 262 -7.22 -16.40 -22.30
N VAL A 263 -7.78 -15.68 -21.32
CA VAL A 263 -9.08 -15.00 -21.38
C VAL A 263 -8.94 -13.64 -20.69
N ALA A 264 -9.74 -12.66 -21.11
CA ALA A 264 -9.82 -11.36 -20.45
C ALA A 264 -10.00 -11.51 -18.92
N VAL A 265 -9.33 -10.63 -18.18
CA VAL A 265 -9.33 -10.63 -16.72
C VAL A 265 -10.47 -9.76 -16.23
N ALA A 266 -11.30 -10.31 -15.36
CA ALA A 266 -12.40 -9.59 -14.73
C ALA A 266 -11.98 -8.97 -13.40
N ASP A 267 -11.26 -9.72 -12.56
CA ASP A 267 -10.70 -9.24 -11.29
C ASP A 267 -9.45 -10.05 -10.92
N LEU A 268 -8.59 -9.50 -10.06
CA LEU A 268 -7.39 -10.15 -9.56
C LEU A 268 -7.10 -9.76 -8.11
N SER A 269 -6.59 -10.71 -7.32
CA SER A 269 -6.32 -10.50 -5.90
C SER A 269 -5.08 -11.28 -5.48
N TRP A 270 -4.18 -10.63 -4.73
CA TRP A 270 -3.06 -11.32 -4.07
C TRP A 270 -3.54 -12.04 -2.82
N ASP A 271 -2.97 -13.21 -2.55
CA ASP A 271 -3.16 -13.88 -1.27
C ASP A 271 -2.54 -13.01 -0.16
N PRO A 272 -3.28 -12.66 0.90
CA PRO A 272 -2.77 -11.83 2.00
C PRO A 272 -1.64 -12.50 2.80
N PHE A 273 -1.52 -13.83 2.70
CA PHE A 273 -0.55 -14.62 3.45
C PHE A 273 0.57 -15.23 2.58
N ASP A 274 0.36 -15.35 1.26
CA ASP A 274 1.40 -15.79 0.31
C ASP A 274 1.64 -14.71 -0.77
N PRO A 275 2.73 -13.93 -0.71
CA PRO A 275 3.02 -12.88 -1.69
C PRO A 275 3.33 -13.41 -3.10
N ARG A 276 3.45 -14.73 -3.26
CA ARG A 276 3.68 -15.39 -4.55
C ARG A 276 2.40 -15.97 -5.14
N ARG A 277 1.27 -15.93 -4.45
CA ARG A 277 0.00 -16.47 -4.95
C ARG A 277 -0.93 -15.35 -5.41
N LEU A 278 -1.30 -15.39 -6.68
CA LEU A 278 -2.26 -14.47 -7.30
C LEU A 278 -3.48 -15.26 -7.77
N ALA A 279 -4.67 -14.88 -7.30
CA ALA A 279 -5.92 -15.36 -7.87
C ALA A 279 -6.36 -14.41 -8.99
N VAL A 280 -6.81 -14.98 -10.11
CA VAL A 280 -7.27 -14.24 -11.29
C VAL A 280 -8.61 -14.80 -11.74
N ALA A 281 -9.63 -13.95 -11.76
CA ALA A 281 -10.92 -14.28 -12.34
C ALA A 281 -10.93 -13.95 -13.82
N GLY A 282 -11.22 -14.95 -14.66
CA GLY A 282 -11.41 -14.76 -16.10
C GLY A 282 -12.88 -14.51 -16.46
N GLU A 283 -13.11 -13.90 -17.62
CA GLU A 283 -14.46 -13.78 -18.18
C GLU A 283 -15.10 -15.14 -18.57
N ASP A 284 -14.33 -16.23 -18.55
CA ASP A 284 -14.80 -17.59 -18.82
C ASP A 284 -15.38 -18.33 -17.61
N ALA A 285 -15.84 -17.58 -16.60
CA ALA A 285 -16.41 -18.09 -15.35
C ALA A 285 -15.46 -18.97 -14.51
N LYS A 286 -14.14 -18.84 -14.72
CA LYS A 286 -13.11 -19.60 -13.99
C LYS A 286 -12.20 -18.68 -13.21
N ILE A 287 -11.76 -19.18 -12.05
CA ILE A 287 -10.70 -18.55 -11.26
C ILE A 287 -9.44 -19.38 -11.42
N ARG A 288 -8.34 -18.73 -11.79
CA ARG A 288 -7.03 -19.36 -11.94
C ARG A 288 -6.11 -18.87 -10.84
N LEU A 289 -5.47 -19.80 -10.15
CA LEU A 289 -4.42 -19.50 -9.17
C LEU A 289 -3.07 -19.55 -9.86
N TRP A 290 -2.26 -18.53 -9.67
CA TRP A 290 -0.94 -18.41 -10.25
C TRP A 290 0.11 -18.32 -9.15
N ARG A 291 1.16 -19.13 -9.28
CA ARG A 291 2.34 -19.06 -8.42
C ARG A 291 3.45 -18.31 -9.12
N ILE A 292 3.88 -17.21 -8.52
CA ILE A 292 4.92 -16.35 -9.08
C ILE A 292 6.30 -16.80 -8.57
N PRO A 293 7.27 -17.07 -9.44
CA PRO A 293 8.62 -17.46 -9.05
C PRO A 293 9.31 -16.39 -8.20
N GLU A 294 10.23 -16.84 -7.34
CA GLU A 294 11.06 -15.95 -6.52
C GLU A 294 11.88 -14.99 -7.40
N GLY A 295 11.86 -13.70 -7.04
CA GLY A 295 12.62 -12.64 -7.72
C GLY A 295 12.02 -12.06 -9.00
N GLY A 296 10.85 -12.54 -9.46
CA GLY A 296 10.16 -11.99 -10.63
C GLY A 296 9.64 -13.03 -11.60
N LEU A 297 8.83 -12.60 -12.56
CA LEU A 297 8.64 -13.35 -13.79
C LEU A 297 9.91 -13.25 -14.65
N ARG A 298 10.58 -14.38 -14.90
CA ARG A 298 11.67 -14.48 -15.87
C ARG A 298 11.18 -14.95 -17.23
N GLU A 299 10.10 -15.72 -17.21
CA GLU A 299 9.46 -16.34 -18.36
C GLU A 299 7.95 -16.13 -18.25
N THR A 300 7.27 -16.18 -19.39
CA THR A 300 5.82 -16.04 -19.44
C THR A 300 5.17 -17.30 -18.86
N LEU A 301 4.38 -17.15 -17.79
CA LEU A 301 3.63 -18.24 -17.19
C LEU A 301 2.40 -18.54 -18.03
N ARG A 302 2.24 -19.79 -18.45
CA ARG A 302 1.11 -20.25 -19.29
C ARG A 302 0.18 -21.21 -18.56
N GLU A 303 0.69 -21.87 -17.53
CA GLU A 303 -0.04 -22.87 -16.77
C GLU A 303 -0.31 -22.36 -15.35
N PRO A 304 -1.59 -22.27 -14.94
CA PRO A 304 -1.93 -21.94 -13.56
C PRO A 304 -1.66 -23.12 -12.62
N GLU A 305 -1.41 -22.82 -11.34
CA GLU A 305 -1.26 -23.81 -10.27
C GLU A 305 -2.56 -24.60 -10.05
N ALA A 306 -3.70 -23.91 -10.11
CA ALA A 306 -5.02 -24.53 -10.01
C ALA A 306 -6.07 -23.73 -10.78
N VAL A 307 -7.16 -24.40 -11.15
CA VAL A 307 -8.31 -23.76 -11.80
C VAL A 307 -9.58 -24.15 -11.06
N LEU A 308 -10.24 -23.18 -10.46
CA LEU A 308 -11.54 -23.33 -9.80
C LEU A 308 -12.64 -23.18 -10.83
N ARG A 309 -13.58 -24.13 -10.83
CA ARG A 309 -14.70 -24.22 -11.77
C ARG A 309 -15.98 -24.43 -10.99
N GLY A 310 -16.99 -23.62 -11.29
CA GLY A 310 -18.33 -23.80 -10.72
C GLY A 310 -19.29 -22.69 -11.10
N HIS A 311 -18.82 -21.44 -11.18
CA HIS A 311 -19.62 -20.35 -11.76
C HIS A 311 -20.00 -20.65 -13.20
N THR A 312 -21.21 -20.24 -13.60
CA THR A 312 -21.73 -20.46 -14.95
C THR A 312 -21.58 -19.24 -15.84
N GLU A 313 -21.36 -18.07 -15.25
CA GLU A 313 -21.28 -16.78 -15.93
C GLU A 313 -20.07 -15.96 -15.44
N LYS A 314 -19.81 -14.84 -16.11
CA LYS A 314 -18.69 -13.93 -15.81
C LYS A 314 -18.61 -13.59 -14.32
N ILE A 315 -17.41 -13.74 -13.76
CA ILE A 315 -17.10 -13.39 -12.37
C ILE A 315 -16.87 -11.88 -12.30
N TYR A 316 -17.43 -11.23 -11.28
CA TYR A 316 -17.28 -9.78 -11.08
C TYR A 316 -16.19 -9.42 -10.11
N SER A 317 -16.13 -10.09 -8.95
CA SER A 317 -15.12 -9.80 -7.94
C SER A 317 -14.64 -11.06 -7.24
N ILE A 318 -13.39 -11.04 -6.82
CA ILE A 318 -12.77 -12.06 -5.96
C ILE A 318 -12.05 -11.41 -4.77
N ARG A 319 -12.12 -12.06 -3.60
CA ARG A 319 -11.40 -11.63 -2.39
C ARG A 319 -10.94 -12.82 -1.58
N PHE A 320 -9.69 -12.81 -1.13
CA PHE A 320 -9.19 -13.77 -0.15
C PHE A 320 -9.80 -13.50 1.23
N HIS A 321 -9.91 -14.56 2.03
CA HIS A 321 -10.32 -14.43 3.42
C HIS A 321 -9.21 -13.73 4.24
N PRO A 322 -9.54 -12.74 5.08
CA PRO A 322 -8.53 -11.91 5.75
C PRO A 322 -7.87 -12.58 6.95
N VAL A 323 -8.37 -13.75 7.39
CA VAL A 323 -7.92 -14.42 8.62
C VAL A 323 -7.45 -15.85 8.41
N ALA A 324 -8.06 -16.56 7.46
CA ALA A 324 -7.89 -17.99 7.27
C ALA A 324 -7.19 -18.24 5.94
N SER A 325 -6.20 -19.13 5.93
CA SER A 325 -5.54 -19.51 4.68
C SER A 325 -6.47 -20.29 3.77
N ASP A 326 -6.19 -20.24 2.47
CA ASP A 326 -6.82 -21.07 1.46
C ASP A 326 -8.35 -20.93 1.35
N LEU A 327 -8.90 -19.78 1.78
CA LEU A 327 -10.28 -19.40 1.53
C LEU A 327 -10.35 -18.20 0.59
N LEU A 328 -11.17 -18.34 -0.45
CA LEU A 328 -11.44 -17.29 -1.44
C LEU A 328 -12.96 -17.17 -1.61
N VAL A 329 -13.47 -15.95 -1.75
CA VAL A 329 -14.86 -15.71 -2.16
C VAL A 329 -14.89 -15.09 -3.55
N SER A 330 -15.93 -15.41 -4.32
CA SER A 330 -16.21 -14.80 -5.61
C SER A 330 -17.69 -14.47 -5.78
N SER A 331 -17.99 -13.40 -6.51
CA SER A 331 -19.33 -13.10 -7.02
C SER A 331 -19.37 -13.21 -8.53
N SER A 332 -20.51 -13.58 -9.09
CA SER A 332 -20.69 -13.74 -10.53
C SER A 332 -22.01 -13.14 -11.00
N TYR A 333 -22.09 -12.93 -12.31
CA TYR A 333 -23.32 -12.61 -13.03
C TYR A 333 -24.35 -13.74 -12.99
N ASP A 334 -23.99 -14.94 -12.53
CA ASP A 334 -24.95 -16.02 -12.24
C ASP A 334 -25.78 -15.77 -10.97
N MET A 335 -25.66 -14.59 -10.35
CA MET A 335 -26.35 -14.17 -9.13
C MET A 335 -26.00 -15.01 -7.89
N THR A 336 -24.88 -15.72 -7.94
CA THR A 336 -24.36 -16.48 -6.81
C THR A 336 -23.09 -15.86 -6.26
N VAL A 337 -22.89 -16.07 -4.96
CA VAL A 337 -21.63 -15.81 -4.28
C VAL A 337 -21.08 -17.13 -3.78
N ARG A 338 -19.87 -17.49 -4.20
CA ARG A 338 -19.27 -18.79 -3.90
C ARG A 338 -18.05 -18.63 -3.02
N ILE A 339 -17.91 -19.52 -2.06
CA ILE A 339 -16.72 -19.63 -1.21
C ILE A 339 -15.98 -20.91 -1.61
N TRP A 340 -14.68 -20.76 -1.83
CA TRP A 340 -13.78 -21.79 -2.32
C TRP A 340 -12.76 -22.15 -1.25
N GLU A 341 -12.53 -23.44 -1.07
CA GLU A 341 -11.40 -23.97 -0.33
C GLU A 341 -10.31 -24.36 -1.32
N LEU A 342 -9.21 -23.60 -1.34
CA LEU A 342 -8.16 -23.70 -2.35
C LEU A 342 -7.34 -25.00 -2.19
N SER A 343 -7.11 -25.44 -0.96
CA SER A 343 -6.42 -26.69 -0.65
C SER A 343 -7.17 -27.92 -1.16
N ALA A 344 -8.50 -27.88 -1.11
CA ALA A 344 -9.38 -28.92 -1.64
C ALA A 344 -9.74 -28.72 -3.13
N GLY A 345 -9.41 -27.55 -3.70
CA GLY A 345 -9.70 -27.20 -5.10
C GLY A 345 -11.18 -27.17 -5.44
N ARG A 346 -12.06 -26.97 -4.45
CA ARG A 346 -13.52 -27.06 -4.62
C ARG A 346 -14.26 -25.91 -3.96
N GLU A 347 -15.47 -25.70 -4.43
CA GLU A 347 -16.45 -24.87 -3.72
C GLU A 347 -16.91 -25.58 -2.45
N VAL A 348 -17.01 -24.80 -1.37
CA VAL A 348 -17.48 -25.27 -0.06
C VAL A 348 -18.82 -24.64 0.34
N LEU A 349 -19.17 -23.48 -0.23
CA LEU A 349 -20.46 -22.85 0.02
C LEU A 349 -20.94 -22.06 -1.20
N CYS A 350 -22.22 -22.23 -1.53
CA CYS A 350 -22.93 -21.47 -2.55
C CYS A 350 -24.01 -20.61 -1.89
N LEU A 351 -23.82 -19.29 -1.89
CA LEU A 351 -24.82 -18.35 -1.39
C LEU A 351 -25.72 -17.91 -2.56
N GLN A 352 -26.99 -18.26 -2.45
CA GLN A 352 -28.04 -17.91 -3.41
C GLN A 352 -29.01 -16.89 -2.81
N GLY A 353 -29.81 -16.25 -3.66
CA GLY A 353 -30.87 -15.32 -3.24
C GLY A 353 -30.70 -13.88 -3.72
N HIS A 354 -29.60 -13.55 -4.40
CA HIS A 354 -29.52 -12.33 -5.20
C HIS A 354 -30.41 -12.47 -6.43
N THR A 355 -31.18 -11.42 -6.75
CA THR A 355 -32.10 -11.43 -7.90
C THR A 355 -31.58 -10.60 -9.08
N ASP A 356 -30.49 -9.87 -8.89
CA ASP A 356 -29.85 -9.01 -9.90
C ASP A 356 -28.34 -8.87 -9.61
N GLN A 357 -27.63 -8.22 -10.53
CA GLN A 357 -26.17 -8.05 -10.57
C GLN A 357 -25.57 -7.67 -9.22
N ILE A 358 -24.50 -8.38 -8.83
CA ILE A 358 -23.75 -8.11 -7.61
C ILE A 358 -22.62 -7.14 -7.96
N PHE A 359 -22.63 -5.94 -7.37
CA PHE A 359 -21.65 -4.90 -7.66
C PHE A 359 -20.37 -5.04 -6.86
N SER A 360 -20.46 -5.52 -5.61
CA SER A 360 -19.28 -5.64 -4.74
C SER A 360 -19.52 -6.64 -3.63
N LEU A 361 -18.41 -7.17 -3.11
CA LEU A 361 -18.36 -8.04 -1.96
C LEU A 361 -17.20 -7.64 -1.04
N ALA A 362 -17.35 -7.84 0.26
CA ALA A 362 -16.28 -7.56 1.22
C ALA A 362 -16.38 -8.48 2.44
N TRP A 363 -15.24 -9.04 2.85
CA TRP A 363 -15.12 -9.70 4.15
C TRP A 363 -15.07 -8.68 5.28
N SER A 364 -15.66 -9.02 6.41
CA SER A 364 -15.38 -8.31 7.65
C SER A 364 -13.90 -8.51 8.04
N PRO A 365 -13.24 -7.52 8.67
CA PRO A 365 -11.83 -7.65 9.04
C PRO A 365 -11.52 -8.82 9.97
N ASP A 366 -12.52 -9.29 10.73
CA ASP A 366 -12.42 -10.46 11.61
C ASP A 366 -12.69 -11.80 10.90
N GLY A 367 -13.04 -11.77 9.61
CA GLY A 367 -13.31 -12.95 8.80
C GLY A 367 -14.52 -13.75 9.26
N LYS A 368 -15.55 -13.11 9.82
CA LYS A 368 -16.77 -13.80 10.28
C LYS A 368 -17.98 -13.54 9.41
N GLN A 369 -18.03 -12.36 8.80
CA GLN A 369 -19.15 -11.89 8.01
C GLN A 369 -18.71 -11.55 6.60
N LEU A 370 -19.63 -11.72 5.66
CA LEU A 370 -19.45 -11.32 4.27
C LEU A 370 -20.58 -10.36 3.90
N ALA A 371 -20.23 -9.17 3.44
CA ALA A 371 -21.16 -8.19 2.92
C ALA A 371 -21.20 -8.25 1.40
N THR A 372 -22.39 -8.10 0.83
CA THR A 372 -22.60 -8.03 -0.62
C THR A 372 -23.61 -6.94 -0.94
N VAL A 373 -23.41 -6.26 -2.07
CA VAL A 373 -24.33 -5.23 -2.57
C VAL A 373 -24.76 -5.58 -3.98
N SER A 374 -26.07 -5.50 -4.24
CA SER A 374 -26.66 -5.86 -5.53
C SER A 374 -27.53 -4.73 -6.09
N LYS A 375 -27.72 -4.79 -7.40
CA LYS A 375 -28.61 -3.92 -8.19
C LYS A 375 -30.08 -4.06 -7.80
N ASP A 376 -30.45 -5.14 -7.11
CA ASP A 376 -31.77 -5.31 -6.49
C ASP A 376 -32.04 -4.35 -5.31
N SER A 377 -31.14 -3.39 -5.08
CA SER A 377 -31.22 -2.36 -4.03
C SER A 377 -31.12 -2.93 -2.61
N GLN A 378 -30.62 -4.16 -2.46
CA GLN A 378 -30.39 -4.77 -1.15
C GLN A 378 -28.89 -4.95 -0.85
N LEU A 379 -28.54 -4.63 0.39
CA LEU A 379 -27.28 -5.03 1.01
C LEU A 379 -27.55 -6.27 1.86
N ARG A 380 -26.76 -7.34 1.65
CA ARG A 380 -26.88 -8.59 2.39
C ARG A 380 -25.63 -8.83 3.21
N LEU A 381 -25.83 -9.23 4.46
CA LEU A 381 -24.78 -9.71 5.36
C LEU A 381 -24.97 -11.21 5.57
N TYR A 382 -23.91 -11.98 5.32
CA TYR A 382 -23.87 -13.41 5.53
C TYR A 382 -22.94 -13.74 6.69
N GLU A 383 -23.29 -14.76 7.46
CA GLU A 383 -22.38 -15.45 8.36
C GLU A 383 -22.11 -16.84 7.77
N PRO A 384 -21.10 -17.00 6.91
CA PRO A 384 -20.99 -18.21 6.08
C PRO A 384 -20.95 -19.52 6.85
N ARG A 385 -20.45 -19.51 8.09
CA ARG A 385 -20.41 -20.68 8.98
C ARG A 385 -21.78 -21.10 9.51
N ARG A 386 -22.81 -20.25 9.39
CA ARG A 386 -24.19 -20.50 9.82
C ARG A 386 -25.18 -20.61 8.66
N SER A 387 -24.74 -20.31 7.44
CA SER A 387 -25.58 -20.23 6.23
C SER A 387 -25.93 -21.57 5.64
#